data_AF-A0A3A8RQ81-F1
#
_entry.id   AF-A0A3A8RQ81-F1
#
_cell.length_a   1.000
_cell.length_b   1.000
_cell.length_c   1.000
_cell.angle_alpha   90.00
_cell.angle_beta   90.00
_cell.angle_gamma   90.00
#
_symmetry.space_group_name_H-M   'P 1'
#
loop_
_entity.id
_entity.type
_entity.pdbx_description
1 polymer ?
#
loop_
_entity_poly.entity_id
_entity_poly.type
_entity_poly.pdbx_seq_one_letter_code
_entity_poly.pdbx_strand_id
1 'polypeptide(L)'
;MSVLDEADRKLTDNECAGARDDYRAAMQQQEPSSAALANLDVAEECEALQFRLKLGRLYPGSFSVKLNLAHALVKARGARRALGHCDELLADASRSPTERFGVRRVRMKAALASAEYMIAAEDFAYLIEAVRDQTGHRRFAVSFAAVIAGLEDWRAEAFVELLQRNLPKPNDFDALLAAKAAELKALRQFEADS
;
A
#
# COMPACT_ATOMS: atom_id res chain seq x y z
N MET A 1 11.97 32.36 18.19
CA MET A 1 11.75 31.17 17.35
C MET A 1 10.84 30.27 18.14
N SER A 2 9.62 30.05 17.64
CA SER A 2 8.63 29.22 18.33
C SER A 2 9.03 27.75 18.28
N VAL A 3 8.45 26.90 19.15
CA VAL A 3 8.68 25.44 19.10
C VAL A 3 8.20 24.85 17.76
N LEU A 4 7.15 25.44 17.16
CA LEU A 4 6.66 25.03 15.84
C LEU A 4 7.63 25.42 14.72
N ASP A 5 8.24 26.62 14.79
CA ASP A 5 9.25 27.04 13.80
C ASP A 5 10.45 26.08 13.80
N GLU A 6 10.84 25.61 14.98
CA GLU A 6 11.92 24.65 15.15
C GLU A 6 11.52 23.23 14.67
N ALA A 7 10.28 22.81 14.92
CA ALA A 7 9.75 21.56 14.39
C ALA A 7 9.73 21.53 12.86
N ASP A 8 9.26 22.62 12.23
CA ASP A 8 9.23 22.79 10.77
C ASP A 8 10.66 22.76 10.18
N ARG A 9 11.62 23.42 10.86
CA ARG A 9 13.04 23.38 10.47
C ARG A 9 13.59 21.95 10.54
N LYS A 10 13.39 21.25 11.65
CA LYS A 10 13.83 19.85 11.82
C LYS A 10 13.21 18.91 10.80
N LEU A 11 11.93 19.11 10.47
CA LEU A 11 11.26 18.32 9.44
C LEU A 11 11.90 18.55 8.07
N THR A 12 12.19 19.80 7.74
CA THR A 12 12.90 20.19 6.50
C THR A 12 14.30 19.60 6.43
N ASP A 13 15.02 19.57 7.57
CA ASP A 13 16.36 19.00 7.71
C ASP A 13 16.33 17.45 7.83
N ASN A 14 15.16 16.82 7.70
CA ASN A 14 14.93 15.38 7.79
C ASN A 14 15.30 14.77 9.17
N GLU A 15 15.33 15.60 10.21
CA GLU A 15 15.44 15.23 11.62
C GLU A 15 14.06 14.81 12.19
N CYS A 16 13.42 13.84 11.54
CA CYS A 16 12.00 13.51 11.73
C CYS A 16 11.64 13.14 13.18
N ALA A 17 12.55 12.46 13.90
CA ALA A 17 12.32 12.14 15.31
C ALA A 17 12.25 13.40 16.19
N GLY A 18 13.17 14.34 15.97
CA GLY A 18 13.19 15.62 16.68
C GLY A 18 12.00 16.49 16.29
N ALA A 19 11.64 16.53 15.01
CA ALA A 19 10.47 17.26 14.53
C ALA A 19 9.17 16.73 15.15
N ARG A 20 8.98 15.40 15.16
CA ARG A 20 7.84 14.73 15.81
C ARG A 20 7.70 15.12 17.27
N ASP A 21 8.81 15.04 18.02
CA ASP A 21 8.79 15.31 19.45
C ASP A 21 8.46 16.78 19.75
N ASP A 22 8.99 17.71 18.94
CA ASP A 22 8.69 19.14 19.04
C ASP A 22 7.24 19.47 18.66
N TYR A 23 6.69 18.89 17.59
CA TYR A 23 5.28 19.06 17.24
C TYR A 23 4.37 18.58 18.37
N ARG A 24 4.61 17.38 18.91
CA ARG A 24 3.83 16.84 20.03
C ARG A 24 3.90 17.75 21.26
N ALA A 25 5.09 18.27 21.57
CA ALA A 25 5.28 19.20 22.69
C ALA A 25 4.53 20.53 22.48
N ALA A 26 4.56 21.09 21.27
CA ALA A 26 3.84 22.32 20.94
C ALA A 26 2.32 22.14 21.05
N MET A 27 1.78 21.03 20.55
CA MET A 27 0.33 20.75 20.58
C MET A 27 -0.23 20.48 21.97
N GLN A 28 0.63 20.11 22.94
CA GLN A 28 0.22 20.01 24.34
C GLN A 28 0.07 21.37 25.01
N GLN A 29 0.65 22.43 24.45
CA GLN A 29 0.67 23.78 25.02
C GLN A 29 -0.35 24.71 24.37
N GLN A 30 -0.75 24.44 23.13
CA GLN A 30 -1.68 25.26 22.36
C GLN A 30 -2.48 24.41 21.37
N GLU A 31 -3.65 24.91 20.95
CA GLU A 31 -4.48 24.25 19.93
C GLU A 31 -3.70 24.12 18.60
N PRO A 32 -3.59 22.91 18.02
CA PRO A 32 -2.87 22.72 16.77
C PRO A 32 -3.60 23.33 15.58
N SER A 33 -2.82 23.91 14.65
CA SER A 33 -3.32 24.20 13.31
C SER A 33 -3.39 22.91 12.47
N SER A 34 -4.23 22.91 11.43
CA SER A 34 -4.30 21.78 10.48
C SER A 34 -2.96 21.50 9.82
N ALA A 35 -2.15 22.53 9.57
CA ALA A 35 -0.81 22.39 9.00
C ALA A 35 0.15 21.69 9.98
N ALA A 36 0.11 22.04 11.26
CA ALA A 36 0.92 21.39 12.28
C ALA A 36 0.56 19.91 12.45
N LEU A 37 -0.73 19.55 12.37
CA LEU A 37 -1.18 18.15 12.39
C LEU A 37 -0.67 17.38 11.17
N ALA A 38 -0.80 17.95 9.97
CA ALA A 38 -0.31 17.32 8.76
C ALA A 38 1.22 17.12 8.81
N ASN A 39 1.97 18.11 9.30
CA ASN A 39 3.43 17.99 9.43
C ASN A 39 3.84 16.98 10.51
N LEU A 40 3.09 16.88 11.61
CA LEU A 40 3.30 15.84 12.62
C LEU A 40 3.10 14.45 12.01
N ASP A 41 2.03 14.23 11.24
CA ASP A 41 1.78 12.96 10.56
C ASP A 41 2.95 12.59 9.64
N VAL A 42 3.47 13.55 8.86
CA VAL A 42 4.64 13.35 8.01
C VAL A 42 5.89 13.00 8.84
N ALA A 43 6.14 13.72 9.95
CA ALA A 43 7.28 13.46 10.82
C ALA A 43 7.22 12.06 11.44
N GLU A 44 6.05 11.62 11.90
CA GLU A 44 5.80 10.28 12.44
C GLU A 44 6.01 9.19 11.38
N GLU A 45 5.46 9.36 10.18
CA GLU A 45 5.63 8.41 9.11
C GLU A 45 7.09 8.27 8.67
N CYS A 46 7.79 9.40 8.53
CA CYS A 46 9.21 9.41 8.16
C CYS A 46 10.10 8.76 9.23
N GLU A 47 9.92 9.10 10.52
CA GLU A 47 10.68 8.48 11.61
C GLU A 47 10.44 6.96 11.67
N ALA A 48 9.18 6.55 11.57
CA ALA A 48 8.82 5.15 11.61
C ALA A 48 9.35 4.38 10.39
N LEU A 49 9.48 5.02 9.22
CA LEU A 49 10.13 4.45 8.04
C LEU A 49 11.65 4.34 8.24
N GLN A 50 12.31 5.39 8.75
CA GLN A 50 13.74 5.39 9.05
C GLN A 50 14.09 4.27 10.05
N PHE A 51 13.28 4.07 11.09
CA PHE A 51 13.44 2.98 12.04
C PHE A 51 13.32 1.60 11.37
N ARG A 52 12.31 1.39 10.50
CA ARG A 52 12.15 0.13 9.76
C ARG A 52 13.30 -0.15 8.80
N LEU A 53 13.84 0.88 8.15
CA LEU A 53 15.04 0.76 7.31
C LEU A 53 16.26 0.34 8.15
N LYS A 54 16.42 0.90 9.35
CA LYS A 54 17.46 0.50 10.30
C LYS A 54 17.29 -0.97 10.73
N LEU A 55 16.07 -1.40 11.06
CA LEU A 55 15.79 -2.80 11.36
C LEU A 55 16.11 -3.72 10.18
N GLY A 56 15.77 -3.32 8.95
CA GLY A 56 16.10 -4.09 7.75
C GLY A 56 17.59 -4.32 7.56
N ARG A 57 18.42 -3.33 7.92
CA ARG A 57 19.89 -3.46 7.91
C ARG A 57 20.42 -4.36 9.03
N LEU A 58 19.81 -4.30 10.22
CA LEU A 58 20.21 -5.13 11.36
C LEU A 58 19.80 -6.60 11.19
N TYR A 59 18.67 -6.85 10.53
CA TYR A 59 18.09 -8.18 10.40
C TYR A 59 17.78 -8.52 8.93
N PRO A 60 18.79 -8.58 8.05
CA PRO A 60 18.59 -8.75 6.61
C PRO A 60 17.98 -10.11 6.21
N GLY A 61 18.00 -11.11 7.09
CA GLY A 61 17.33 -12.41 6.86
C GLY A 61 15.92 -12.52 7.44
N SER A 62 15.45 -11.50 8.19
CA SER A 62 14.17 -11.58 8.89
C SER A 62 13.00 -11.31 7.95
N PHE A 63 12.18 -12.34 7.72
CA PHE A 63 10.94 -12.25 6.97
C PHE A 63 10.01 -11.15 7.50
N SER A 64 9.73 -11.17 8.80
CA SER A 64 8.79 -10.23 9.44
C SER A 64 9.24 -8.79 9.30
N VAL A 65 10.55 -8.53 9.37
CA VAL A 65 11.13 -7.19 9.19
C VAL A 65 11.01 -6.74 7.73
N LYS A 66 11.39 -7.59 6.77
CA LYS A 66 11.26 -7.27 5.34
C LYS A 66 9.82 -7.02 4.92
N LEU A 67 8.89 -7.87 5.36
CA LEU A 67 7.47 -7.71 5.01
C LEU A 67 6.88 -6.43 5.64
N ASN A 68 7.24 -6.10 6.89
CA ASN A 68 6.85 -4.85 7.51
C ASN A 68 7.42 -3.63 6.80
N LEU A 69 8.69 -3.68 6.36
CA LEU A 69 9.32 -2.62 5.59
C LEU A 69 8.63 -2.43 4.24
N ALA A 70 8.35 -3.52 3.51
CA ALA A 70 7.60 -3.46 2.26
C ALA A 70 6.23 -2.79 2.44
N HIS A 71 5.50 -3.13 3.51
CA HIS A 71 4.21 -2.50 3.81
C HIS A 71 4.32 -0.99 4.05
N ALA A 72 5.32 -0.54 4.80
CA ALA A 72 5.56 0.88 5.05
C ALA A 72 5.95 1.63 3.76
N LEU A 73 6.76 1.00 2.91
CA LEU A 73 7.18 1.58 1.63
C LEU A 73 6.01 1.77 0.66
N VAL A 74 5.00 0.91 0.67
CA VAL A 74 3.77 1.12 -0.13
C VAL A 74 3.09 2.44 0.24
N LYS A 75 3.00 2.76 1.54
CA LYS A 75 2.37 3.99 2.02
C LYS A 75 3.21 5.24 1.70
N ALA A 76 4.52 5.15 1.89
CA ALA A 76 5.46 6.26 1.68
C ALA A 76 5.80 6.51 0.20
N ARG A 77 4.91 6.16 -0.74
CA ARG A 77 5.11 6.26 -2.20
C ARG A 77 6.38 5.55 -2.73
N GLY A 78 6.96 4.65 -1.94
CA GLY A 78 8.10 3.80 -2.27
C GLY A 78 7.69 2.49 -2.94
N ALA A 79 6.63 2.50 -3.75
CA ALA A 79 5.95 1.30 -4.20
C ALA A 79 6.83 0.36 -5.04
N ARG A 80 7.72 0.88 -5.91
CA ARG A 80 8.72 0.04 -6.62
C ARG A 80 9.73 -0.63 -5.69
N ARG A 81 10.17 0.04 -4.62
CA ARG A 81 11.07 -0.57 -3.62
C ARG A 81 10.33 -1.65 -2.82
N ALA A 82 9.05 -1.41 -2.50
CA ALA A 82 8.21 -2.43 -1.88
C ALA A 82 8.06 -3.67 -2.77
N LEU A 83 7.88 -3.51 -4.08
CA LEU A 83 7.85 -4.61 -5.04
C LEU A 83 9.14 -5.45 -4.98
N GLY A 84 10.31 -4.81 -5.04
CA GLY A 84 11.59 -5.52 -4.95
C GLY A 84 11.73 -6.35 -3.67
N HIS A 85 11.34 -5.81 -2.51
CA HIS A 85 11.33 -6.57 -1.27
C HIS A 85 10.34 -7.74 -1.29
N CYS A 86 9.17 -7.57 -1.90
CA CYS A 86 8.21 -8.65 -2.06
C CYS A 86 8.74 -9.75 -2.99
N ASP A 87 9.41 -9.39 -4.08
CA ASP A 87 10.02 -10.34 -5.01
C ASP A 87 11.11 -11.18 -4.33
N GLU A 88 12.00 -10.53 -3.55
CA GLU A 88 13.01 -11.24 -2.74
C GLU A 88 12.37 -12.24 -1.78
N LEU A 89 11.26 -11.87 -1.13
CA LEU A 89 10.55 -12.74 -0.20
C LEU A 89 9.85 -13.91 -0.90
N LEU A 90 9.36 -13.71 -2.13
CA LEU A 90 8.71 -14.76 -2.93
C LEU A 90 9.69 -15.71 -3.61
N ALA A 91 10.93 -15.27 -3.84
CA ALA A 91 12.01 -16.10 -4.37
C ALA A 91 12.41 -17.22 -3.39
N ASP A 92 12.17 -17.03 -2.09
CA ASP A 92 12.36 -18.06 -1.08
C ASP A 92 11.26 -19.13 -1.17
N ALA A 93 11.59 -20.24 -1.83
CA ALA A 93 10.68 -21.37 -2.02
C ALA A 93 10.29 -22.10 -0.71
N SER A 94 11.06 -21.90 0.37
CA SER A 94 10.76 -22.52 1.67
C SER A 94 9.59 -21.88 2.41
N ARG A 95 9.09 -20.74 1.92
CA ARG A 95 8.00 -19.99 2.55
C ARG A 95 6.71 -20.77 2.57
N SER A 96 6.06 -20.77 3.72
CA SER A 96 4.74 -21.37 3.90
C SER A 96 3.69 -20.69 3.00
N PRO A 97 2.60 -21.38 2.65
CA PRO A 97 1.49 -20.78 1.89
C PRO A 97 0.96 -19.48 2.53
N THR A 98 0.88 -19.44 3.86
CA THR A 98 0.44 -18.25 4.62
C THR A 98 1.41 -17.08 4.49
N GLU A 99 2.72 -17.32 4.57
CA GLU A 99 3.72 -16.28 4.34
C GLU A 99 3.67 -15.75 2.91
N ARG A 100 3.62 -16.65 1.91
CA ARG A 100 3.50 -16.29 0.50
C ARG A 100 2.24 -15.45 0.24
N PHE A 101 1.12 -15.83 0.87
CA PHE A 101 -0.13 -15.06 0.82
C PHE A 101 0.05 -13.64 1.39
N GLY A 102 0.67 -13.54 2.57
CA GLY A 102 0.96 -12.25 3.21
C GLY A 102 1.81 -11.33 2.34
N VAL A 103 2.85 -11.88 1.70
CA VAL A 103 3.74 -11.15 0.79
C VAL A 103 3.00 -10.70 -0.47
N ARG A 104 2.28 -11.60 -1.15
CA ARG A 104 1.53 -11.27 -2.37
C ARG A 104 0.45 -10.21 -2.14
N ARG A 105 -0.17 -10.19 -0.96
CA ARG A 105 -1.11 -9.11 -0.61
C ARG A 105 -0.42 -7.73 -0.55
N VAL A 106 0.80 -7.65 -0.02
CA VAL A 106 1.57 -6.40 0.00
C VAL A 106 2.06 -6.05 -1.40
N ARG A 107 2.54 -7.04 -2.15
CA ARG A 107 3.01 -6.89 -3.53
C ARG A 107 1.92 -6.38 -4.47
N MET A 108 0.71 -6.92 -4.38
CA MET A 108 -0.46 -6.45 -5.14
C MET A 108 -0.74 -4.97 -4.86
N LYS A 109 -0.73 -4.54 -3.59
CA LYS A 109 -0.93 -3.12 -3.25
C LYS A 109 0.20 -2.23 -3.79
N ALA A 110 1.44 -2.70 -3.72
CA ALA A 110 2.60 -2.01 -4.27
C ALA A 110 2.52 -1.91 -5.80
N ALA A 111 2.07 -2.97 -6.47
CA ALA A 111 1.90 -3.05 -7.91
C ALA A 111 0.84 -2.05 -8.39
N LEU A 112 -0.32 -2.02 -7.74
CA LEU A 112 -1.36 -1.03 -8.03
C LEU A 112 -0.88 0.40 -7.82
N ALA A 113 -0.19 0.68 -6.71
CA ALA A 113 0.40 2.00 -6.45
C ALA A 113 1.51 2.39 -7.43
N SER A 114 2.10 1.43 -8.14
CA SER A 114 3.13 1.64 -9.18
C SER A 114 2.59 1.52 -10.61
N ALA A 115 1.29 1.33 -10.80
CA ALA A 115 0.64 1.00 -12.08
C ALA A 115 1.19 -0.28 -12.77
N GLU A 116 1.74 -1.22 -12.02
CA GLU A 116 2.22 -2.53 -12.49
C GLU A 116 1.07 -3.56 -12.52
N TYR A 117 0.04 -3.28 -13.33
CA TYR A 117 -1.25 -3.98 -13.28
C TYR A 117 -1.18 -5.49 -13.55
N MET A 118 -0.21 -5.95 -14.35
CA MET A 118 0.02 -7.38 -14.60
C MET A 118 0.40 -8.11 -13.32
N ILE A 119 1.35 -7.57 -12.56
CA ILE A 119 1.80 -8.14 -11.28
C ILE A 119 0.63 -8.17 -10.29
N ALA A 120 -0.14 -7.09 -10.22
CA ALA A 120 -1.31 -7.02 -9.37
C ALA A 120 -2.35 -8.10 -9.72
N ALA A 121 -2.60 -8.33 -11.01
CA ALA A 121 -3.58 -9.32 -11.47
C ALA A 121 -3.13 -10.76 -11.16
N GLU A 122 -1.85 -11.08 -11.36
CA GLU A 122 -1.26 -12.37 -10.99
C GLU A 122 -1.40 -12.66 -9.48
N ASP A 123 -1.05 -11.67 -8.65
CA ASP A 123 -1.18 -11.80 -7.20
C ASP A 123 -2.65 -11.94 -6.79
N PHE A 124 -3.55 -11.19 -7.41
CA PHE A 124 -4.99 -11.29 -7.14
C PHE A 124 -5.54 -12.68 -7.47
N ALA A 125 -5.18 -13.26 -8.62
CA ALA A 125 -5.60 -14.60 -9.02
C ALA A 125 -5.12 -15.67 -8.04
N TYR A 126 -3.83 -15.66 -7.68
CA TYR A 126 -3.25 -16.56 -6.69
C TYR A 126 -3.99 -16.47 -5.34
N LEU A 127 -4.26 -15.24 -4.88
CA LEU A 127 -4.89 -15.04 -3.59
C LEU A 127 -6.34 -15.53 -3.58
N ILE A 128 -7.07 -15.44 -4.70
CA ILE A 128 -8.41 -16.02 -4.83
C ILE A 128 -8.38 -17.53 -4.76
N GLU A 129 -7.49 -18.18 -5.51
CA GLU A 129 -7.35 -19.64 -5.49
C GLU A 129 -7.06 -20.13 -4.07
N ALA A 130 -6.11 -19.48 -3.38
CA ALA A 130 -5.77 -19.80 -2.00
C ALA A 130 -6.96 -19.64 -1.01
N VAL A 131 -7.90 -18.73 -1.29
CA VAL A 131 -9.11 -18.53 -0.49
C VAL A 131 -10.21 -19.55 -0.83
N ARG A 132 -10.35 -19.95 -2.10
CA ARG A 132 -11.36 -20.96 -2.51
C ARG A 132 -11.12 -22.32 -1.85
N ASP A 133 -9.87 -22.65 -1.59
CA ASP A 133 -9.49 -23.92 -0.95
C ASP A 133 -9.71 -23.94 0.58
N GLN A 134 -10.00 -22.79 1.22
CA GLN A 134 -10.06 -22.68 2.69
C GLN A 134 -11.24 -21.80 3.15
N THR A 135 -12.24 -22.44 3.76
CA THR A 135 -13.51 -21.84 4.23
C THR A 135 -13.39 -20.73 5.29
N GLY A 136 -12.20 -20.50 5.86
CA GLY A 136 -11.94 -19.50 6.90
C GLY A 136 -11.71 -18.05 6.42
N HIS A 137 -11.60 -17.80 5.11
CA HIS A 137 -11.03 -16.54 4.60
C HIS A 137 -12.04 -15.53 4.02
N ARG A 138 -13.31 -15.58 4.43
CA ARG A 138 -14.37 -14.65 3.96
C ARG A 138 -14.04 -13.16 4.17
N ARG A 139 -13.30 -12.83 5.24
CA ARG A 139 -12.80 -11.46 5.53
C ARG A 139 -11.82 -10.95 4.47
N PHE A 140 -11.18 -11.83 3.72
CA PHE A 140 -10.19 -11.48 2.69
C PHE A 140 -10.85 -11.14 1.36
N ALA A 141 -11.95 -11.79 0.98
CA ALA A 141 -12.78 -11.40 -0.18
C ALA A 141 -13.23 -9.94 -0.11
N VAL A 142 -13.60 -9.46 1.08
CA VAL A 142 -13.95 -8.05 1.33
C VAL A 142 -12.75 -7.11 1.07
N SER A 143 -11.55 -7.51 1.47
CA SER A 143 -10.34 -6.72 1.20
C SER A 143 -10.01 -6.63 -0.29
N PHE A 144 -10.34 -7.67 -1.08
CA PHE A 144 -10.14 -7.67 -2.53
C PHE A 144 -11.17 -6.81 -3.25
N ALA A 145 -12.44 -6.91 -2.86
CA ALA A 145 -13.49 -6.02 -3.36
C ALA A 145 -13.18 -4.54 -3.07
N ALA A 146 -12.69 -4.22 -1.87
CA ALA A 146 -12.32 -2.86 -1.51
C ALA A 146 -11.18 -2.29 -2.38
N VAL A 147 -10.22 -3.14 -2.77
CA VAL A 147 -9.15 -2.73 -3.68
C VAL A 147 -9.70 -2.38 -5.06
N ILE A 148 -10.57 -3.23 -5.63
CA ILE A 148 -11.20 -2.96 -6.94
C ILE A 148 -12.06 -1.68 -6.86
N ALA A 149 -12.90 -1.57 -5.83
CA ALA A 149 -13.79 -0.43 -5.64
C ALA A 149 -13.02 0.90 -5.49
N GLY A 150 -11.86 0.89 -4.84
CA GLY A 150 -11.03 2.08 -4.61
C GLY A 150 -10.10 2.50 -5.76
N LEU A 151 -10.21 1.91 -6.96
CA LEU A 151 -9.40 2.32 -8.11
C LEU A 151 -9.97 3.61 -8.73
N GLU A 152 -9.24 4.72 -8.66
CA GLU A 152 -9.69 5.99 -9.24
C GLU A 152 -8.97 6.34 -10.55
N ASP A 153 -7.80 5.72 -10.80
CA ASP A 153 -7.02 5.97 -12.03
C ASP A 153 -7.64 5.22 -13.22
N TRP A 154 -8.06 5.93 -14.26
CA TRP A 154 -8.60 5.34 -15.48
C TRP A 154 -7.62 4.37 -16.16
N ARG A 155 -6.31 4.53 -15.95
CA ARG A 155 -5.29 3.59 -16.43
C ARG A 155 -5.41 2.21 -15.79
N ALA A 156 -6.08 2.11 -14.63
CA ALA A 156 -6.38 0.86 -13.95
C ALA A 156 -7.48 0.04 -14.64
N GLU A 157 -8.10 0.55 -15.72
CA GLU A 157 -9.00 -0.23 -16.59
C GLU A 157 -8.31 -1.52 -17.05
N ALA A 158 -7.02 -1.47 -17.40
CA ALA A 158 -6.23 -2.64 -17.77
C ALA A 158 -6.18 -3.71 -16.67
N PHE A 159 -6.10 -3.31 -15.39
CA PHE A 159 -6.17 -4.27 -14.27
C PHE A 159 -7.54 -4.94 -14.20
N VAL A 160 -8.63 -4.17 -14.30
CA VAL A 160 -9.99 -4.71 -14.26
C VAL A 160 -10.24 -5.65 -15.44
N GLU A 161 -9.80 -5.29 -16.65
CA GLU A 161 -9.89 -6.16 -17.83
C GLU A 161 -9.12 -7.46 -17.65
N LEU A 162 -7.89 -7.39 -17.12
CA LEU A 162 -7.08 -8.57 -16.83
C LEU A 162 -7.81 -9.50 -15.84
N LEU A 163 -8.42 -8.95 -14.78
CA LEU A 163 -9.21 -9.75 -13.85
C LEU A 163 -10.42 -10.39 -14.54
N GLN A 164 -11.16 -9.63 -15.35
CA GLN A 164 -12.34 -10.16 -16.04
C GLN A 164 -12.01 -11.32 -16.98
N ARG A 165 -10.85 -11.27 -17.65
CA ARG A 165 -10.37 -12.31 -18.59
C ARG A 165 -9.83 -13.55 -17.88
N ASN A 166 -9.16 -13.38 -16.74
CA ASN A 166 -8.39 -14.46 -16.11
C ASN A 166 -9.09 -15.10 -14.91
N LEU A 167 -10.09 -14.46 -14.31
CA LEU A 167 -10.81 -15.07 -13.18
C LEU A 167 -11.72 -16.22 -13.65
N PRO A 168 -11.68 -17.38 -12.95
CA PRO A 168 -12.58 -18.49 -13.24
C PRO A 168 -14.05 -18.06 -13.20
N LYS A 169 -14.85 -18.52 -14.16
CA LYS A 169 -16.29 -18.19 -14.22
C LYS A 169 -17.15 -19.37 -13.75
N PRO A 170 -18.25 -19.10 -13.02
CA PRO A 170 -18.63 -17.80 -12.45
C PRO A 170 -17.75 -17.41 -11.25
N ASN A 171 -17.54 -16.12 -11.01
CA ASN A 171 -16.96 -15.62 -9.75
C ASN A 171 -17.82 -14.54 -9.12
N ASP A 172 -17.70 -14.40 -7.81
CA ASP A 172 -18.50 -13.47 -6.99
C ASP A 172 -18.19 -11.98 -7.28
N PHE A 173 -17.14 -11.68 -8.05
CA PHE A 173 -16.70 -10.32 -8.35
C PHE A 173 -17.15 -9.82 -9.73
N ASP A 174 -17.81 -10.64 -10.55
CA ASP A 174 -18.13 -10.27 -11.94
C ASP A 174 -18.95 -8.98 -12.05
N ALA A 175 -19.98 -8.83 -11.20
CA ALA A 175 -20.80 -7.62 -11.17
C ALA A 175 -19.99 -6.39 -10.72
N LEU A 176 -19.10 -6.54 -9.74
CA LEU A 176 -18.24 -5.47 -9.25
C LEU A 176 -17.22 -5.04 -10.31
N LEU A 177 -16.59 -6.00 -10.98
CA LEU A 177 -15.63 -5.74 -12.06
C LEU A 177 -16.31 -5.00 -13.22
N ALA A 178 -17.51 -5.42 -13.63
CA ALA A 178 -18.26 -4.75 -14.67
C ALA A 178 -18.63 -3.30 -14.29
N ALA A 179 -19.11 -3.09 -13.06
CA ALA A 179 -19.39 -1.76 -12.54
C ALA A 179 -18.14 -0.87 -12.54
N LYS A 180 -17.00 -1.42 -12.08
CA LYS A 180 -15.76 -0.65 -12.01
C LYS A 180 -15.20 -0.29 -13.39
N ALA A 181 -15.27 -1.20 -14.35
CA ALA A 181 -14.88 -0.89 -15.74
C ALA A 181 -15.73 0.24 -16.33
N ALA A 182 -17.05 0.23 -16.07
CA ALA A 182 -17.94 1.29 -16.54
C ALA A 182 -17.61 2.65 -15.91
N GLU A 183 -17.31 2.68 -14.60
CA GLU A 183 -16.88 3.88 -13.87
C GLU A 183 -15.57 4.46 -14.44
N LEU A 184 -14.53 3.63 -14.57
CA LEU A 184 -13.22 4.06 -15.09
C LEU A 184 -13.31 4.57 -16.53
N LYS A 185 -14.15 3.94 -17.35
CA LYS A 185 -14.43 4.41 -18.72
C LYS A 185 -15.11 5.78 -18.74
N ALA A 186 -16.05 6.04 -17.83
CA ALA A 186 -16.69 7.34 -17.69
C ALA A 186 -15.69 8.42 -17.26
N LEU A 187 -14.78 8.12 -16.33
CA LEU A 187 -13.71 9.04 -15.90
C LEU A 187 -12.77 9.40 -17.07
N ARG A 188 -12.36 8.41 -17.86
CA ARG A 188 -11.54 8.64 -19.05
C ARG A 188 -12.21 9.57 -20.07
N GLN A 189 -13.51 9.40 -20.29
CA GLN A 189 -14.27 10.26 -21.20
C GLN A 189 -14.35 11.69 -20.67
N PHE A 190 -14.62 11.84 -19.37
CA PHE A 190 -14.67 13.15 -18.72
C PHE A 190 -13.35 13.92 -18.84
N GLU A 191 -12.19 13.27 -18.66
CA GLU A 191 -10.88 13.88 -18.86
C GLU A 191 -10.60 14.26 -20.32
N ALA A 192 -11.13 13.52 -21.30
CA ALA A 192 -10.94 13.82 -22.71
C ALA A 192 -11.76 15.02 -23.20
N ASP A 193 -12.88 15.30 -22.54
CA ASP A 193 -13.81 16.39 -22.87
C ASP A 193 -13.53 17.69 -22.09
N SER A 194 -12.56 17.68 -21.16
CA SER A 194 -12.14 18.81 -20.30
C SER A 194 -10.87 19.50 -20.82
#